data_AF-A0A6B0SU34-F1
#
_entry.id   AF-A0A6B0SU34-F1
#
_cell.length_a   1.000
_cell.length_b   1.000
_cell.length_c   1.000
_cell.angle_alpha   90.00
_cell.angle_beta   90.00
_cell.angle_gamma   90.00
#
_symmetry.space_group_name_H-M   'P 1'
#
loop_
_entity.id
_entity.type
_entity.pdbx_description
1 polymer ?
#
loop_
_entity_poly.entity_id
_entity_poly.type
_entity_poly.pdbx_seq_one_letter_code
_entity_poly.pdbx_strand_id
1 'polypeptide(L)'
;MRFDRRSGVLLHPTALPGRHGIGDLGAGARSFLDFLDRADQSIWQVCPLGPTVGIHGHSPYQTFSGFAGNPLLIDLVDLADRGYLTGEEVDPDAGDEADFSLHEVRYDAVESFTLERLRAAFERFRETASENERSGFAEFRDREGDWLADYTLFRALKAEFDGTLWTEWPEPARTRDPDALAEFREDLADEIEFRAFCQWTFDRQWRDLRADAADRGIEILGDLPIYVALDSADVWAAPEAFDLTDDGRPAAVAGVPPNAGDSGQRWGNPVYDWDHLAETGYEWWLDRLRRLFDLVDYARLDHFKGFDEFWAIPDDSDDPADGEWREGPGDAFFEAVRGEFDRLPFVAEDLGFLDAGSTALREAFDLPGMRVPLYADWCQQGHLYQPMHYPEDCVAYTSTHDTDTVVGYYDSLGDRQRDCLHYNLGTDGVEIEWDLVEAVWNSEATLAVTTLQDLLGLDSHARFNTPGTTDGNWRWRVTESGLDDAVADRLARITDATVR
;
A
#
# COMPACT_ATOMS: atom_id res chain seq x y z
N MET A 1 13.39 -1.22 -19.51
CA MET A 1 14.44 -1.73 -18.58
C MET A 1 14.45 -3.25 -18.68
N ARG A 2 15.60 -3.94 -18.76
CA ARG A 2 15.60 -5.41 -18.70
C ARG A 2 15.87 -5.81 -17.26
N PHE A 3 14.82 -6.17 -16.53
CA PHE A 3 14.95 -6.77 -15.21
C PHE A 3 15.63 -8.13 -15.36
N ASP A 4 16.63 -8.42 -14.54
CA ASP A 4 17.05 -9.80 -14.34
C ASP A 4 15.84 -10.53 -13.72
N ARG A 5 15.64 -11.79 -14.11
CA ARG A 5 14.51 -12.57 -13.62
C ARG A 5 14.60 -12.69 -12.10
N ARG A 6 13.55 -12.28 -11.39
CA ARG A 6 13.51 -12.24 -9.93
C ARG A 6 12.22 -12.85 -9.40
N SER A 7 12.20 -13.09 -8.09
CA SER A 7 11.00 -13.51 -7.40
C SER A 7 10.84 -12.83 -6.04
N GLY A 8 9.62 -12.82 -5.54
CA GLY A 8 9.28 -12.22 -4.27
C GLY A 8 7.99 -12.73 -3.63
N VAL A 9 7.73 -12.22 -2.43
CA VAL A 9 6.49 -12.50 -1.68
C VAL A 9 5.79 -11.21 -1.34
N LEU A 10 4.47 -11.18 -1.56
CA LEU A 10 3.58 -10.13 -1.10
C LEU A 10 3.11 -10.44 0.32
N LEU A 11 3.43 -9.55 1.25
CA LEU A 11 2.94 -9.57 2.62
C LEU A 11 2.98 -8.15 3.17
N HIS A 12 1.82 -7.54 3.43
CA HIS A 12 1.79 -6.20 4.01
C HIS A 12 2.24 -6.23 5.49
N PRO A 13 2.95 -5.21 6.01
CA PRO A 13 3.47 -5.25 7.39
C PRO A 13 2.42 -5.48 8.47
N THR A 14 1.16 -5.05 8.27
CA THR A 14 0.09 -5.30 9.25
C THR A 14 -0.20 -6.79 9.46
N ALA A 15 0.08 -7.62 8.45
CA ALA A 15 -0.14 -9.05 8.47
C ALA A 15 1.02 -9.82 9.12
N LEU A 16 2.13 -9.17 9.45
CA LEU A 16 3.26 -9.79 10.12
C LEU A 16 2.88 -10.32 11.54
N PRO A 17 3.60 -11.34 12.02
CA PRO A 17 3.39 -11.83 13.38
C PRO A 17 3.86 -10.76 14.38
N GLY A 18 3.19 -10.70 15.53
CA GLY A 18 3.46 -9.69 16.54
C GLY A 18 2.46 -9.73 17.67
N ARG A 19 2.90 -9.31 18.86
CA ARG A 19 2.11 -9.42 20.09
C ARG A 19 1.13 -8.26 20.31
N HIS A 20 1.30 -7.13 19.62
CA HIS A 20 0.50 -5.91 19.80
C HIS A 20 -0.77 -5.86 18.92
N GLY A 21 -1.29 -7.02 18.49
CA GLY A 21 -2.54 -7.12 17.71
C GLY A 21 -2.45 -6.72 16.23
N ILE A 22 -1.31 -6.20 15.80
CA ILE A 22 -0.95 -5.90 14.41
C ILE A 22 0.53 -6.25 14.21
N GLY A 23 0.93 -6.52 12.96
CA GLY A 23 2.35 -6.56 12.63
C GLY A 23 2.98 -5.16 12.62
N ASP A 24 4.22 -5.06 13.08
CA ASP A 24 5.00 -3.83 13.20
C ASP A 24 6.37 -3.96 12.49
N LEU A 25 7.17 -2.90 12.55
CA LEU A 25 8.50 -2.84 11.93
C LEU A 25 9.62 -3.51 12.76
N GLY A 26 9.25 -4.27 13.80
CA GLY A 26 10.14 -4.92 14.75
C GLY A 26 10.46 -6.37 14.40
N ALA A 27 10.40 -7.24 15.41
CA ALA A 27 10.85 -8.64 15.33
C ALA A 27 10.09 -9.47 14.28
N GLY A 28 8.79 -9.19 14.08
CA GLY A 28 7.98 -9.86 13.06
C GLY A 28 8.48 -9.58 11.65
N ALA A 29 8.79 -8.32 11.35
CA ALA A 29 9.36 -7.91 10.07
C ALA A 29 10.74 -8.53 9.84
N ARG A 30 11.59 -8.58 10.88
CA ARG A 30 12.92 -9.20 10.81
C ARG A 30 12.84 -10.71 10.57
N SER A 31 11.92 -11.40 11.23
CA SER A 31 11.64 -12.82 10.98
C SER A 31 11.17 -13.07 9.55
N PHE A 32 10.42 -12.14 8.98
CA PHE A 32 9.99 -12.25 7.58
C PHE A 32 11.15 -12.02 6.60
N LEU A 33 12.08 -11.10 6.89
CA LEU A 33 13.32 -10.98 6.11
C LEU A 33 14.18 -12.25 6.18
N ASP A 34 14.28 -12.89 7.35
CA ASP A 34 14.93 -14.20 7.48
C ASP A 34 14.23 -15.28 6.63
N PHE A 35 12.89 -15.29 6.61
CA PHE A 35 12.10 -16.18 5.77
C PHE A 35 12.37 -15.95 4.27
N LEU A 36 12.38 -14.69 3.81
CA LEU A 36 12.64 -14.33 2.42
C LEU A 36 14.05 -14.72 1.98
N ASP A 37 15.06 -14.43 2.81
CA ASP A 37 16.46 -14.78 2.57
C ASP A 37 16.60 -16.31 2.45
N ARG A 38 16.02 -17.07 3.38
CA ARG A 38 16.00 -18.54 3.32
C ARG A 38 15.27 -19.08 2.10
N ALA A 39 14.20 -18.41 1.70
CA ALA A 39 13.41 -18.77 0.52
C ALA A 39 14.06 -18.35 -0.81
N ASP A 40 15.27 -17.77 -0.79
CA ASP A 40 15.98 -17.25 -1.96
C ASP A 40 15.22 -16.15 -2.72
N GLN A 41 14.40 -15.37 -2.01
CA GLN A 41 13.58 -14.29 -2.57
C GLN A 41 14.32 -12.96 -2.53
N SER A 42 14.20 -12.18 -3.60
CA SER A 42 14.87 -10.88 -3.74
C SER A 42 13.90 -9.69 -3.65
N ILE A 43 12.60 -9.93 -3.58
CA ILE A 43 11.57 -8.88 -3.54
C ILE A 43 10.62 -9.13 -2.37
N TRP A 44 10.39 -8.09 -1.57
CA TRP A 44 9.27 -7.99 -0.64
C TRP A 44 8.27 -6.98 -1.19
N GLN A 45 7.05 -7.44 -1.52
CA GLN A 45 5.99 -6.53 -1.92
C GLN A 45 5.08 -6.14 -0.76
N VAL A 46 4.79 -4.84 -0.65
CA VAL A 46 3.89 -4.26 0.35
C VAL A 46 2.79 -3.42 -0.32
N CYS A 47 1.60 -3.41 0.27
CA CYS A 47 0.59 -2.39 -0.03
C CYS A 47 1.04 -1.01 0.53
N PRO A 48 0.33 0.10 0.23
CA PRO A 48 0.73 1.44 0.67
C PRO A 48 0.92 1.54 2.19
N LEU A 49 1.93 2.28 2.63
CA LEU A 49 2.35 2.34 4.04
C LEU A 49 1.75 3.51 4.82
N GLY A 50 0.79 4.22 4.22
CA GLY A 50 0.24 5.44 4.77
C GLY A 50 -0.73 5.23 5.95
N PRO A 51 -0.97 6.27 6.76
CA PRO A 51 -1.93 6.22 7.86
C PRO A 51 -3.35 6.03 7.34
N THR A 52 -3.96 4.89 7.64
CA THR A 52 -5.29 4.49 7.16
C THR A 52 -6.44 5.20 7.88
N VAL A 53 -7.58 5.35 7.21
CA VAL A 53 -8.80 5.93 7.79
C VAL A 53 -9.78 4.85 8.25
N GLY A 54 -10.23 4.91 9.51
CA GLY A 54 -11.13 3.90 10.09
C GLY A 54 -12.50 3.78 9.40
N ILE A 55 -13.13 4.89 9.00
CA ILE A 55 -14.42 4.88 8.29
C ILE A 55 -14.34 4.21 6.90
N HIS A 56 -13.14 4.09 6.34
CA HIS A 56 -12.86 3.38 5.08
C HIS A 56 -12.34 1.95 5.32
N GLY A 57 -12.65 1.37 6.48
CA GLY A 57 -12.29 -0.02 6.81
C GLY A 57 -10.79 -0.24 6.96
N HIS A 58 -10.03 0.81 7.27
CA HIS A 58 -8.56 0.80 7.32
C HIS A 58 -7.88 0.38 6.02
N SER A 59 -8.47 0.71 4.87
CA SER A 59 -7.83 0.48 3.56
C SER A 59 -6.50 1.23 3.42
N PRO A 60 -5.40 0.54 3.07
CA PRO A 60 -4.14 1.19 2.68
C PRO A 60 -4.25 2.13 1.47
N TYR A 61 -5.31 2.00 0.67
CA TYR A 61 -5.58 2.84 -0.50
C TYR A 61 -6.40 4.10 -0.16
N GLN A 62 -6.78 4.28 1.10
CA GLN A 62 -7.48 5.45 1.63
C GLN A 62 -6.76 5.96 2.88
N THR A 63 -5.82 6.89 2.67
CA THR A 63 -4.90 7.36 3.70
C THR A 63 -5.07 8.85 3.99
N PHE A 64 -4.73 9.26 5.21
CA PHE A 64 -4.70 10.68 5.58
C PHE A 64 -3.56 11.46 4.90
N SER A 65 -2.59 10.77 4.31
CA SER A 65 -1.57 11.37 3.44
C SER A 65 -0.88 10.31 2.60
N GLY A 66 -0.58 10.66 1.34
CA GLY A 66 0.27 9.91 0.43
C GLY A 66 1.77 9.98 0.75
N PHE A 67 2.19 10.78 1.74
CA PHE A 67 3.59 10.99 2.13
C PHE A 67 3.95 10.37 3.49
N ALA A 68 2.99 10.39 4.42
CA ALA A 68 3.18 9.95 5.80
C ALA A 68 3.27 8.42 5.91
N GLY A 69 3.93 7.93 6.96
CA GLY A 69 3.90 6.53 7.37
C GLY A 69 2.85 6.23 8.43
N ASN A 70 2.33 5.00 8.45
CA ASN A 70 1.33 4.56 9.40
C ASN A 70 1.91 4.39 10.81
N PRO A 71 1.47 5.19 11.81
CA PRO A 71 1.95 5.07 13.19
C PRO A 71 1.66 3.70 13.84
N LEU A 72 0.65 2.97 13.33
CA LEU A 72 0.30 1.64 13.84
C LEU A 72 1.36 0.58 13.53
N LEU A 73 2.30 0.86 12.62
CA LEU A 73 3.40 -0.03 12.30
C LEU A 73 4.63 0.18 13.20
N ILE A 74 4.62 1.19 14.07
CA ILE A 74 5.78 1.48 14.93
C ILE A 74 6.00 0.35 15.94
N ASP A 75 7.22 -0.18 15.97
CA ASP A 75 7.66 -1.14 16.97
C ASP A 75 7.78 -0.45 18.34
N LEU A 76 6.89 -0.82 19.26
CA LEU A 76 6.87 -0.31 20.63
C LEU A 76 8.00 -0.90 21.48
N VAL A 77 8.52 -2.09 21.15
CA VAL A 77 9.63 -2.72 21.87
C VAL A 77 10.91 -1.91 21.66
N ASP A 78 11.21 -1.45 20.45
CA ASP A 78 12.34 -0.55 20.20
C ASP A 78 12.22 0.77 21.00
N LEU A 79 11.01 1.29 21.20
CA LEU A 79 10.80 2.45 22.10
C LEU A 79 11.06 2.11 23.57
N ALA A 80 10.76 0.88 24.02
CA ALA A 80 11.10 0.42 25.36
C ALA A 80 12.61 0.21 25.54
N ASP A 81 13.29 -0.37 24.56
CA ASP A 81 14.75 -0.57 24.56
C ASP A 81 15.50 0.77 24.62
N ARG A 82 14.91 1.82 24.05
CA ARG A 82 15.41 3.21 24.12
C ARG A 82 15.07 3.93 25.43
N GLY A 83 14.26 3.31 26.29
CA GLY A 83 13.85 3.87 27.58
C GLY A 83 12.69 4.88 27.52
N TYR A 84 12.00 4.98 26.37
CA TYR A 84 10.80 5.82 26.23
C TYR A 84 9.51 5.11 26.66
N LEU A 85 9.55 3.78 26.73
CA LEU A 85 8.54 2.95 27.36
C LEU A 85 9.20 1.98 28.33
N THR A 86 8.42 1.42 29.25
CA THR A 86 8.84 0.31 30.11
C THR A 86 8.37 -1.02 29.51
N GLY A 87 9.01 -2.12 29.92
CA GLY A 87 8.59 -3.46 29.54
C GLY A 87 7.13 -3.78 29.90
N GLU A 88 6.63 -3.21 30.99
CA GLU A 88 5.23 -3.36 31.44
C GLU A 88 4.25 -2.59 30.53
N GLU A 89 4.63 -1.41 30.02
CA GLU A 89 3.76 -0.61 29.13
C GLU A 89 3.61 -1.22 27.73
N VAL A 90 4.62 -1.95 27.28
CA VAL A 90 4.60 -2.66 25.99
C VAL A 90 4.12 -4.09 26.11
N ASP A 91 3.88 -4.60 27.31
CA ASP A 91 3.32 -5.93 27.50
C ASP A 91 1.79 -5.87 27.36
N PRO A 92 1.20 -6.39 26.26
CA PRO A 92 -0.25 -6.36 26.09
C PRO A 92 -0.99 -7.15 27.18
N ASP A 93 -0.31 -8.10 27.83
CA ASP A 93 -0.85 -8.97 28.88
C ASP A 93 -0.78 -8.36 30.29
N ALA A 94 -0.09 -7.23 30.48
CA ALA A 94 0.11 -6.63 31.80
C ALA A 94 -1.14 -5.91 32.35
N GLY A 95 -2.18 -5.70 31.54
CA GLY A 95 -3.45 -5.08 31.91
C GLY A 95 -4.67 -5.93 31.57
N ASP A 96 -5.86 -5.46 31.96
CA ASP A 96 -7.16 -6.11 31.68
C ASP A 96 -7.70 -5.80 30.25
N GLU A 97 -6.93 -5.10 29.40
CA GLU A 97 -7.49 -4.26 28.32
C GLU A 97 -7.34 -4.81 26.89
N ALA A 98 -6.43 -5.75 26.58
CA ALA A 98 -6.17 -6.15 25.20
C ALA A 98 -6.19 -7.68 24.95
N ASP A 99 -7.35 -8.20 24.53
CA ASP A 99 -7.43 -9.51 23.87
C ASP A 99 -7.09 -9.34 22.37
N PHE A 100 -5.81 -9.44 22.04
CA PHE A 100 -5.33 -9.36 20.66
C PHE A 100 -5.35 -10.73 19.98
N SER A 101 -5.98 -10.77 18.79
CA SER A 101 -5.95 -11.96 17.95
C SER A 101 -4.59 -12.11 17.27
N LEU A 102 -4.09 -13.35 17.20
CA LEU A 102 -2.88 -13.69 16.44
C LEU A 102 -3.13 -13.81 14.92
N HIS A 103 -4.41 -13.86 14.52
CA HIS A 103 -4.80 -14.12 13.12
C HIS A 103 -5.51 -12.94 12.45
N GLU A 104 -5.97 -11.97 13.24
CA GLU A 104 -6.74 -10.84 12.73
C GLU A 104 -6.40 -9.53 13.44
N VAL A 105 -6.27 -8.45 12.67
CA VAL A 105 -6.13 -7.09 13.21
C VAL A 105 -7.49 -6.59 13.69
N ARG A 106 -7.56 -6.21 14.96
CA ARG A 106 -8.70 -5.47 15.56
C ARG A 106 -8.33 -3.99 15.64
N TYR A 107 -8.49 -3.27 14.53
CA TYR A 107 -7.93 -1.93 14.35
C TYR A 107 -8.29 -0.93 15.46
N ASP A 108 -9.55 -0.85 15.91
CA ASP A 108 -9.94 0.08 16.99
C ASP A 108 -9.13 -0.15 18.29
N ALA A 109 -8.91 -1.43 18.65
CA ALA A 109 -8.14 -1.80 19.84
C ALA A 109 -6.64 -1.52 19.64
N VAL A 110 -6.12 -1.82 18.45
CA VAL A 110 -4.72 -1.56 18.08
C VAL A 110 -4.42 -0.07 18.07
N GLU A 111 -5.29 0.75 17.47
CA GLU A 111 -5.13 2.20 17.39
C GLU A 111 -5.14 2.82 18.79
N SER A 112 -6.12 2.44 19.62
CA SER A 112 -6.21 2.91 21.00
C SER A 112 -4.95 2.55 21.80
N PHE A 113 -4.53 1.28 21.76
CA PHE A 113 -3.34 0.81 22.45
C PHE A 113 -2.08 1.53 21.96
N THR A 114 -1.84 1.52 20.64
CA THR A 114 -0.59 2.03 20.05
C THR A 114 -0.45 3.53 20.23
N LEU A 115 -1.50 4.31 19.95
CA LEU A 115 -1.42 5.77 20.07
C LEU A 115 -1.24 6.23 21.53
N GLU A 116 -1.85 5.54 22.50
CA GLU A 116 -1.62 5.82 23.92
C GLU A 116 -0.16 5.60 24.31
N ARG A 117 0.45 4.49 23.86
CA ARG A 117 1.87 4.20 24.16
C ARG A 117 2.79 5.16 23.41
N LEU A 118 2.50 5.51 22.17
CA LEU A 118 3.27 6.52 21.43
C LEU A 118 3.22 7.88 22.13
N ARG A 119 2.07 8.27 22.71
CA ARG A 119 1.95 9.48 23.51
C ARG A 119 2.83 9.43 24.75
N ALA A 120 2.79 8.33 25.51
CA ALA A 120 3.66 8.13 26.67
C ALA A 120 5.15 8.16 26.29
N ALA A 121 5.51 7.54 25.17
CA ALA A 121 6.86 7.56 24.63
C ALA A 121 7.32 8.97 24.26
N PHE A 122 6.46 9.76 23.64
CA PHE A 122 6.74 11.15 23.29
C PHE A 122 7.01 12.01 24.52
N GLU A 123 6.19 11.91 25.58
CA GLU A 123 6.44 12.66 26.82
C GLU A 123 7.79 12.29 27.45
N ARG A 124 8.13 10.99 27.50
CA ARG A 124 9.45 10.56 28.00
C ARG A 124 10.59 11.01 27.09
N PHE A 125 10.40 11.02 25.76
CA PHE A 125 11.36 11.57 24.82
C PHE A 125 11.63 13.06 25.11
N ARG A 126 10.59 13.87 25.32
CA ARG A 126 10.76 15.30 25.65
C ARG A 126 11.59 15.51 26.91
N GLU A 127 11.47 14.63 27.90
CA GLU A 127 12.20 14.72 29.18
C GLU A 127 13.62 14.16 29.11
N THR A 128 13.82 13.05 28.41
CA THR A 128 15.01 12.20 28.60
C THR A 128 15.86 12.01 27.35
N ALA A 129 15.37 12.38 26.16
CA ALA A 129 16.09 12.17 24.91
C ALA A 129 17.46 12.84 24.92
N SER A 130 18.46 12.11 24.43
CA SER A 130 19.82 12.60 24.29
C SER A 130 19.91 13.74 23.26
N GLU A 131 20.99 14.53 23.31
CA GLU A 131 21.23 15.58 22.32
C GLU A 131 21.26 15.04 20.89
N ASN A 132 21.86 13.85 20.69
CA ASN A 132 21.90 13.19 19.39
C ASN A 132 20.51 12.82 18.85
N GLU A 133 19.61 12.34 19.70
CA GLU A 133 18.25 11.98 19.29
C GLU A 133 17.40 13.22 18.98
N ARG A 134 17.57 14.30 19.77
CA ARG A 134 16.92 15.59 19.47
C ARG A 134 17.43 16.18 18.16
N SER A 135 18.73 16.09 17.89
CA SER A 135 19.31 16.48 16.60
C SER A 135 18.74 15.64 15.46
N GLY A 136 18.67 14.31 15.61
CA GLY A 136 18.08 13.45 14.58
C GLY A 136 16.60 13.74 14.31
N PHE A 137 15.83 14.08 15.35
CA PHE A 137 14.44 14.52 15.18
C PHE A 137 14.34 15.88 14.47
N ALA A 138 15.20 16.84 14.79
CA ALA A 138 15.26 18.13 14.12
C ALA A 138 15.68 17.98 12.63
N GLU A 139 16.71 17.17 12.35
CA GLU A 139 17.15 16.88 10.98
C GLU A 139 16.04 16.23 10.14
N PHE A 140 15.27 15.31 10.73
CA PHE A 140 14.09 14.75 10.08
C PHE A 140 13.06 15.82 9.73
N ARG A 141 12.73 16.71 10.68
CA ARG A 141 11.77 17.79 10.45
C ARG A 141 12.24 18.78 9.38
N ASP A 142 13.54 19.04 9.31
CA ASP A 142 14.12 19.90 8.27
C ASP A 142 14.11 19.21 6.90
N ARG A 143 14.43 17.91 6.85
CA ARG A 143 14.44 17.11 5.60
C ARG A 143 13.05 16.92 5.00
N GLU A 144 12.05 16.67 5.83
CA GLU A 144 10.67 16.33 5.42
C GLU A 144 9.70 17.52 5.53
N GLY A 145 10.22 18.73 5.78
CA GLY A 145 9.43 19.89 6.22
C GLY A 145 8.26 20.24 5.31
N ASP A 146 8.41 20.03 4.00
CA ASP A 146 7.44 20.40 2.97
C ASP A 146 6.09 19.69 3.17
N TRP A 147 6.08 18.37 3.34
CA TRP A 147 4.85 17.61 3.58
C TRP A 147 4.53 17.44 5.08
N LEU A 148 5.55 17.36 5.93
CA LEU A 148 5.38 17.05 7.35
C LEU A 148 4.64 18.17 8.09
N ALA A 149 4.93 19.43 7.76
CA ALA A 149 4.29 20.58 8.41
C ALA A 149 2.78 20.59 8.15
N ASP A 150 2.36 20.33 6.91
CA ASP A 150 0.96 20.26 6.54
C ASP A 150 0.28 19.00 7.11
N TYR A 151 0.91 17.83 7.00
CA TYR A 151 0.35 16.60 7.58
C TYR A 151 0.12 16.70 9.09
N THR A 152 1.09 17.22 9.84
CA THR A 152 0.98 17.30 11.30
C THR A 152 -0.07 18.32 11.74
N LEU A 153 -0.16 19.47 11.06
CA LEU A 153 -1.22 20.45 11.30
C LEU A 153 -2.59 19.91 10.91
N PHE A 154 -2.72 19.24 9.75
CA PHE A 154 -3.96 18.58 9.34
C PHE A 154 -4.45 17.59 10.40
N ARG A 155 -3.58 16.72 10.90
CA ARG A 155 -3.93 15.74 11.94
C ARG A 155 -4.29 16.41 13.26
N ALA A 156 -3.65 17.51 13.61
CA ALA A 156 -3.96 18.27 14.82
C ALA A 156 -5.33 18.96 14.71
N LEU A 157 -5.62 19.64 13.60
CA LEU A 157 -6.93 20.23 13.32
C LEU A 157 -8.03 19.18 13.26
N LYS A 158 -7.74 18.02 12.67
CA LYS A 158 -8.69 16.90 12.64
C LYS A 158 -9.04 16.43 14.05
N ALA A 159 -8.09 16.39 14.98
CA ALA A 159 -8.35 16.06 16.37
C ALA A 159 -9.13 17.17 17.10
N GLU A 160 -8.77 18.44 16.88
CA GLU A 160 -9.48 19.62 17.42
C GLU A 160 -10.95 19.68 16.98
N PHE A 161 -11.24 19.28 15.74
CA PHE A 161 -12.59 19.26 15.17
C PHE A 161 -13.24 17.87 15.19
N ASP A 162 -12.97 17.07 16.22
CA ASP A 162 -13.65 15.80 16.52
C ASP A 162 -13.69 14.78 15.35
N GLY A 163 -12.64 14.77 14.52
CA GLY A 163 -12.51 13.85 13.40
C GLY A 163 -13.34 14.21 12.17
N THR A 164 -13.97 15.39 12.11
CA THR A 164 -14.73 15.87 10.95
C THR A 164 -13.87 15.99 9.69
N LEU A 165 -14.53 15.95 8.52
CA LEU A 165 -13.88 16.15 7.22
C LEU A 165 -13.33 17.58 7.14
N TRP A 166 -12.17 17.77 6.50
CA TRP A 166 -11.60 19.11 6.39
C TRP A 166 -12.49 20.11 5.64
N THR A 167 -13.34 19.64 4.73
CA THR A 167 -14.32 20.44 4.00
C THR A 167 -15.43 21.02 4.89
N GLU A 168 -15.58 20.49 6.11
CA GLU A 168 -16.56 20.90 7.12
C GLU A 168 -15.93 21.73 8.25
N TRP A 169 -14.61 21.94 8.25
CA TRP A 169 -13.94 22.77 9.24
C TRP A 169 -14.36 24.24 9.14
N PRO A 170 -14.16 25.03 10.22
CA PRO A 170 -14.33 26.47 10.17
C PRO A 170 -13.57 27.08 8.98
N GLU A 171 -14.20 28.04 8.30
CA GLU A 171 -13.70 28.62 7.05
C GLU A 171 -12.19 28.97 7.10
N PRO A 172 -11.64 29.63 8.13
CA PRO A 172 -10.22 29.97 8.16
C PRO A 172 -9.28 28.75 8.18
N ALA A 173 -9.67 27.64 8.81
CA ALA A 173 -8.90 26.40 8.79
C ALA A 173 -9.05 25.66 7.46
N ARG A 174 -10.28 25.63 6.92
CA ARG A 174 -10.62 24.98 5.65
C ARG A 174 -9.93 25.64 4.45
N THR A 175 -9.95 26.97 4.38
CA THR A 175 -9.35 27.75 3.28
C THR A 175 -7.90 28.15 3.56
N ARG A 176 -7.33 27.65 4.67
CA ARG A 176 -5.92 27.83 5.03
C ARG A 176 -5.52 29.30 5.15
N ASP A 177 -6.35 30.10 5.81
CA ASP A 177 -6.04 31.50 6.11
C ASP A 177 -4.71 31.59 6.89
N PRO A 178 -3.71 32.34 6.41
CA PRO A 178 -2.36 32.32 7.00
C PRO A 178 -2.30 32.72 8.47
N ASP A 179 -3.11 33.70 8.88
CA ASP A 179 -3.13 34.20 10.26
C ASP A 179 -3.81 33.18 11.18
N ALA A 180 -4.94 32.60 10.76
CA ALA A 180 -5.59 31.53 11.50
C ALA A 180 -4.72 30.28 11.62
N LEU A 181 -4.03 29.87 10.55
CA LEU A 181 -3.10 28.74 10.62
C LEU A 181 -1.90 29.02 11.53
N ALA A 182 -1.47 30.27 11.66
CA ALA A 182 -0.42 30.63 12.62
C ALA A 182 -0.91 30.46 14.07
N GLU A 183 -2.14 30.92 14.37
CA GLU A 183 -2.78 30.73 15.68
C GLU A 183 -2.96 29.24 16.00
N PHE A 184 -3.50 28.44 15.07
CA PHE A 184 -3.63 26.99 15.27
C PHE A 184 -2.28 26.29 15.49
N ARG A 185 -1.20 26.72 14.83
CA ARG A 185 0.14 26.14 15.06
C ARG A 185 0.65 26.44 16.47
N GLU A 186 0.31 27.58 17.04
CA GLU A 186 0.66 27.93 18.41
C GLU A 186 -0.20 27.14 19.41
N ASP A 187 -1.52 27.12 19.21
CA ASP A 187 -2.47 26.48 20.12
C ASP A 187 -2.34 24.94 20.13
N LEU A 188 -2.01 24.35 18.97
CA LEU A 188 -1.92 22.90 18.79
C LEU A 188 -0.47 22.40 18.73
N ALA A 189 0.50 23.20 19.21
CA ALA A 189 1.93 22.90 19.10
C ALA A 189 2.32 21.52 19.66
N ASP A 190 1.76 21.11 20.81
CA ASP A 190 2.04 19.81 21.44
C ASP A 190 1.48 18.62 20.64
N GLU A 191 0.36 18.80 19.94
CA GLU A 191 -0.21 17.77 19.05
C GLU A 191 0.60 17.68 17.76
N ILE A 192 0.98 18.82 17.17
CA ILE A 192 1.85 18.87 15.99
C ILE A 192 3.20 18.20 16.27
N GLU A 193 3.83 18.52 17.40
CA GLU A 193 5.13 17.94 17.78
C GLU A 193 5.02 16.43 18.00
N PHE A 194 3.95 15.94 18.63
CA PHE A 194 3.67 14.52 18.78
C PHE A 194 3.49 13.81 17.44
N ARG A 195 2.71 14.37 16.52
CA ARG A 195 2.52 13.78 15.18
C ARG A 195 3.83 13.73 14.40
N ALA A 196 4.66 14.77 14.52
CA ALA A 196 6.00 14.77 13.94
C ALA A 196 6.90 13.69 14.57
N PHE A 197 6.85 13.49 15.89
CA PHE A 197 7.57 12.42 16.58
C PHE A 197 7.17 11.03 16.10
N CYS A 198 5.88 10.78 15.89
CA CYS A 198 5.39 9.52 15.32
C CYS A 198 5.97 9.29 13.92
N GLN A 199 5.97 10.31 13.06
CA GLN A 199 6.54 10.19 11.71
C GLN A 199 8.05 9.97 11.73
N TRP A 200 8.78 10.68 12.59
CA TRP A 200 10.22 10.45 12.79
C TRP A 200 10.52 9.03 13.25
N THR A 201 9.73 8.51 14.19
CA THR A 201 9.90 7.16 14.72
C THR A 201 9.66 6.11 13.64
N PHE A 202 8.55 6.22 12.90
CA PHE A 202 8.27 5.37 11.74
C PHE A 202 9.41 5.42 10.72
N ASP A 203 9.83 6.63 10.34
CA ASP A 203 10.81 6.88 9.30
C ASP A 203 12.19 6.31 9.66
N ARG A 204 12.59 6.38 10.94
CA ARG A 204 13.80 5.71 11.44
C ARG A 204 13.65 4.19 11.37
N GLN A 205 12.60 3.62 11.95
CA GLN A 205 12.42 2.16 12.02
C GLN A 205 12.30 1.54 10.62
N TRP A 206 11.62 2.22 9.70
CA TRP A 206 11.50 1.79 8.31
C TRP A 206 12.85 1.82 7.59
N ARG A 207 13.66 2.87 7.75
CA ARG A 207 15.01 2.90 7.16
C ARG A 207 15.91 1.81 7.74
N ASP A 208 15.83 1.55 9.04
CA ASP A 208 16.58 0.47 9.69
C ASP A 208 16.17 -0.91 9.11
N LEU A 209 14.87 -1.13 8.89
CA LEU A 209 14.33 -2.35 8.26
C LEU A 209 14.75 -2.49 6.80
N ARG A 210 14.67 -1.41 6.01
CA ARG A 210 15.08 -1.42 4.61
C ARG A 210 16.59 -1.65 4.46
N ALA A 211 17.41 -1.13 5.37
CA ALA A 211 18.84 -1.42 5.39
C ALA A 211 19.13 -2.90 5.64
N ASP A 212 18.43 -3.54 6.59
CA ASP A 212 18.57 -4.99 6.83
C ASP A 212 18.08 -5.83 5.63
N ALA A 213 16.98 -5.43 4.99
CA ALA A 213 16.53 -6.06 3.74
C ALA A 213 17.61 -5.95 2.63
N ALA A 214 18.18 -4.77 2.45
CA ALA A 214 19.22 -4.54 1.44
C ALA A 214 20.51 -5.33 1.73
N ASP A 215 20.92 -5.47 2.99
CA ASP A 215 22.07 -6.29 3.40
C ASP A 215 21.89 -7.78 3.04
N ARG A 216 20.64 -8.23 2.89
CA ARG A 216 20.24 -9.57 2.44
C ARG A 216 19.97 -9.66 0.94
N GLY A 217 20.10 -8.56 0.20
CA GLY A 217 19.77 -8.49 -1.22
C GLY A 217 18.26 -8.51 -1.52
N ILE A 218 17.43 -8.11 -0.55
CA ILE A 218 15.99 -7.99 -0.69
C ILE A 218 15.64 -6.52 -0.95
N GLU A 219 14.99 -6.25 -2.07
CA GLU A 219 14.44 -4.94 -2.41
C GLU A 219 12.93 -4.89 -2.15
N ILE A 220 12.41 -3.70 -1.87
CA ILE A 220 11.00 -3.49 -1.54
C ILE A 220 10.24 -2.98 -2.77
N LEU A 221 9.21 -3.71 -3.18
CA LEU A 221 8.20 -3.26 -4.15
C LEU A 221 7.02 -2.66 -3.39
N GLY A 222 6.92 -1.34 -3.41
CA GLY A 222 5.78 -0.62 -2.88
C GLY A 222 4.59 -0.57 -3.84
N ASP A 223 3.59 0.18 -3.43
CA ASP A 223 2.36 0.39 -4.17
C ASP A 223 1.93 1.85 -4.06
N LEU A 224 1.52 2.43 -5.18
CA LEU A 224 1.14 3.82 -5.33
C LEU A 224 -0.31 3.89 -5.84
N PRO A 225 -1.29 4.12 -4.95
CA PRO A 225 -2.65 4.42 -5.34
C PRO A 225 -2.63 5.62 -6.28
N ILE A 226 -3.25 5.55 -7.46
CA ILE A 226 -3.27 6.72 -8.35
C ILE A 226 -3.89 7.91 -7.63
N TYR A 227 -5.06 7.74 -7.01
CA TYR A 227 -5.75 8.78 -6.26
C TYR A 227 -5.38 8.82 -4.78
N VAL A 228 -5.57 9.98 -4.16
CA VAL A 228 -5.52 10.17 -2.71
C VAL A 228 -6.93 10.32 -2.14
N ALA A 229 -7.11 10.10 -0.84
CA ALA A 229 -8.41 10.28 -0.20
C ALA A 229 -8.80 11.76 -0.18
N LEU A 230 -10.11 12.07 -0.30
CA LEU A 230 -10.61 13.45 -0.13
C LEU A 230 -10.19 14.02 1.23
N ASP A 231 -10.38 13.23 2.29
CA ASP A 231 -10.07 13.62 3.65
C ASP A 231 -8.60 13.36 3.99
N SER A 232 -7.71 14.03 3.27
CA SER A 232 -6.26 13.91 3.43
C SER A 232 -5.60 15.27 3.57
N ALA A 233 -4.42 15.27 4.20
CA ALA A 233 -3.54 16.43 4.22
C ALA A 233 -3.14 16.85 2.80
N ASP A 234 -3.06 15.89 1.86
CA ASP A 234 -2.60 16.17 0.50
C ASP A 234 -3.61 17.04 -0.26
N VAL A 235 -4.91 16.72 -0.17
CA VAL A 235 -5.97 17.52 -0.81
C VAL A 235 -6.20 18.83 -0.07
N TRP A 236 -6.18 18.82 1.27
CA TRP A 236 -6.33 20.05 2.05
C TRP A 236 -5.19 21.04 1.79
N ALA A 237 -3.95 20.57 1.68
CA ALA A 237 -2.78 21.44 1.56
C ALA A 237 -2.50 21.93 0.14
N ALA A 238 -2.89 21.16 -0.89
CA ALA A 238 -2.72 21.48 -2.30
C ALA A 238 -4.04 21.33 -3.07
N PRO A 239 -5.12 22.07 -2.71
CA PRO A 239 -6.42 21.94 -3.34
C PRO A 239 -6.39 22.18 -4.86
N GLU A 240 -5.45 23.01 -5.34
CA GLU A 240 -5.23 23.30 -6.76
C GLU A 240 -4.76 22.11 -7.60
N ALA A 241 -4.23 21.05 -6.98
CA ALA A 241 -3.87 19.82 -7.69
C ALA A 241 -5.10 18.96 -8.07
N PHE A 242 -6.29 19.33 -7.58
CA PHE A 242 -7.51 18.52 -7.66
C PHE A 242 -8.67 19.31 -8.29
N ASP A 243 -9.57 18.60 -8.97
CA ASP A 243 -10.79 19.18 -9.55
C ASP A 243 -11.83 19.42 -8.45
N LEU A 244 -11.66 20.54 -7.73
CA LEU A 244 -12.51 20.97 -6.62
C LEU A 244 -13.35 22.20 -6.99
N THR A 245 -14.54 22.27 -6.43
CA THR A 245 -15.39 23.46 -6.41
C THR A 245 -14.81 24.53 -5.47
N ASP A 246 -15.24 25.79 -5.58
CA ASP A 246 -14.83 26.90 -4.71
C ASP A 246 -15.01 26.62 -3.20
N ASP A 247 -15.93 25.72 -2.83
CA ASP A 247 -16.20 25.32 -1.45
C ASP A 247 -15.33 24.14 -0.97
N GLY A 248 -14.38 23.68 -1.79
CA GLY A 248 -13.46 22.58 -1.48
C GLY A 248 -14.05 21.17 -1.66
N ARG A 249 -15.23 21.06 -2.29
CA ARG A 249 -15.85 19.75 -2.61
C ARG A 249 -15.40 19.26 -3.98
N PRO A 250 -15.26 17.94 -4.21
CA PRO A 250 -14.97 17.41 -5.54
C PRO A 250 -16.00 17.87 -6.58
N ALA A 251 -15.56 18.33 -7.74
CA ALA A 251 -16.45 18.53 -8.88
C ALA A 251 -16.83 17.17 -9.50
N ALA A 252 -15.89 16.24 -9.50
CA ALA A 252 -16.08 14.84 -9.85
C ALA A 252 -15.24 13.95 -8.94
N VAL A 253 -15.67 12.70 -8.80
CA VAL A 253 -14.98 11.65 -8.06
C VAL A 253 -14.59 10.50 -8.96
N ALA A 254 -13.53 9.79 -8.56
CA ALA A 254 -13.02 8.64 -9.27
C ALA A 254 -13.93 7.42 -9.13
N GLY A 255 -13.87 6.55 -10.13
CA GLY A 255 -14.51 5.26 -10.15
C GLY A 255 -14.15 4.45 -11.39
N VAL A 256 -14.95 3.43 -11.67
CA VAL A 256 -14.92 2.67 -12.91
C VAL A 256 -16.34 2.45 -13.43
N PRO A 257 -16.55 2.46 -14.76
CA PRO A 257 -17.87 2.28 -15.34
C PRO A 257 -18.38 0.84 -15.15
N PRO A 258 -19.69 0.62 -15.25
CA PRO A 258 -20.26 -0.72 -15.35
C PRO A 258 -19.69 -1.51 -16.54
N ASN A 259 -19.51 -2.81 -16.36
CA ASN A 259 -19.12 -3.73 -17.43
C ASN A 259 -19.94 -5.04 -17.38
N ALA A 260 -19.62 -6.00 -18.24
CA ALA A 260 -20.35 -7.26 -18.29
C ALA A 260 -20.09 -8.10 -17.02
N GLY A 261 -21.01 -7.98 -16.05
CA GLY A 261 -20.94 -8.72 -14.78
C GLY A 261 -20.55 -7.87 -13.56
N ASP A 262 -20.20 -6.60 -13.77
CA ASP A 262 -19.91 -5.61 -12.72
C ASP A 262 -20.80 -4.37 -12.91
N SER A 263 -21.39 -3.88 -11.81
CA SER A 263 -22.18 -2.65 -11.80
C SER A 263 -21.34 -1.37 -11.91
N GLY A 264 -20.01 -1.49 -11.97
CA GLY A 264 -19.11 -0.36 -11.83
C GLY A 264 -18.95 0.00 -10.36
N GLN A 265 -18.04 0.93 -10.09
CA GLN A 265 -17.68 1.31 -8.72
C GLN A 265 -17.48 2.82 -8.65
N ARG A 266 -18.04 3.44 -7.61
CA ARG A 266 -17.76 4.83 -7.22
C ARG A 266 -16.81 4.78 -6.03
N TRP A 267 -15.58 5.24 -6.20
CA TRP A 267 -14.57 5.19 -5.14
C TRP A 267 -14.59 6.41 -4.23
N GLY A 268 -15.02 7.57 -4.76
CA GLY A 268 -15.23 8.79 -3.97
C GLY A 268 -13.96 9.64 -3.78
N ASN A 269 -12.81 9.22 -4.31
CA ASN A 269 -11.61 10.04 -4.34
C ASN A 269 -11.80 11.25 -5.27
N PRO A 270 -11.28 12.45 -4.94
CA PRO A 270 -11.25 13.56 -5.87
C PRO A 270 -10.37 13.21 -7.08
N VAL A 271 -10.79 13.63 -8.26
CA VAL A 271 -9.96 13.53 -9.47
C VAL A 271 -8.96 14.69 -9.54
N TYR A 272 -7.87 14.49 -10.28
CA TYR A 272 -6.82 15.50 -10.45
C TYR A 272 -7.23 16.60 -11.43
N ASP A 273 -6.75 17.82 -11.19
CA ASP A 273 -6.67 18.85 -12.21
C ASP A 273 -5.36 18.66 -13.00
N TRP A 274 -5.40 17.77 -13.99
CA TRP A 274 -4.22 17.44 -14.80
C TRP A 274 -3.70 18.61 -15.63
N ASP A 275 -4.54 19.59 -15.97
CA ASP A 275 -4.12 20.81 -16.66
C ASP A 275 -3.26 21.66 -15.72
N HIS A 276 -3.73 21.91 -14.49
CA HIS A 276 -2.96 22.62 -13.48
C HIS A 276 -1.64 21.91 -13.13
N LEU A 277 -1.69 20.60 -12.97
CA LEU A 277 -0.49 19.79 -12.73
C LEU A 277 0.50 19.90 -13.90
N ALA A 278 0.03 19.87 -15.14
CA ALA A 278 0.90 20.05 -16.30
C ALA A 278 1.54 21.45 -16.36
N GLU A 279 0.77 22.51 -16.04
CA GLU A 279 1.26 23.90 -15.99
C GLU A 279 2.36 24.10 -14.93
N THR A 280 2.28 23.36 -13.83
CA THR A 280 3.26 23.38 -12.73
C THR A 280 4.37 22.35 -12.89
N GLY A 281 4.45 21.65 -14.03
CA GLY A 281 5.50 20.67 -14.31
C GLY A 281 5.37 19.37 -13.51
N TYR A 282 4.17 19.06 -13.03
CA TYR A 282 3.81 17.90 -12.22
C TYR A 282 4.51 17.86 -10.85
N GLU A 283 4.95 18.99 -10.31
CA GLU A 283 5.79 19.06 -9.11
C GLU A 283 5.17 18.31 -7.91
N TRP A 284 3.87 18.47 -7.66
CA TRP A 284 3.17 17.75 -6.57
C TRP A 284 3.32 16.23 -6.69
N TRP A 285 3.22 15.69 -7.91
CA TRP A 285 3.42 14.27 -8.16
C TRP A 285 4.89 13.86 -8.05
N LEU A 286 5.82 14.71 -8.51
CA LEU A 286 7.25 14.45 -8.37
C LEU A 286 7.65 14.41 -6.90
N ASP A 287 7.13 15.30 -6.05
CA ASP A 287 7.32 15.26 -4.59
C ASP A 287 6.78 13.96 -3.99
N ARG A 288 5.57 13.56 -4.38
CA ARG A 288 4.97 12.30 -3.95
C ARG A 288 5.84 11.10 -4.31
N LEU A 289 6.40 11.08 -5.53
CA LEU A 289 7.31 10.02 -5.99
C LEU A 289 8.66 10.05 -5.28
N ARG A 290 9.24 11.22 -5.04
CA ARG A 290 10.49 11.37 -4.26
C ARG A 290 10.32 10.75 -2.88
N ARG A 291 9.23 11.10 -2.19
CA ARG A 291 8.92 10.54 -0.87
C ARG A 291 8.67 9.03 -0.93
N LEU A 292 7.95 8.54 -1.94
CA LEU A 292 7.73 7.12 -2.11
C LEU A 292 9.06 6.35 -2.27
N PHE A 293 10.00 6.84 -3.09
CA PHE A 293 11.27 6.15 -3.33
C PHE A 293 12.30 6.27 -2.20
N ASP A 294 12.07 7.15 -1.22
CA ASP A 294 12.76 7.05 0.07
C ASP A 294 12.35 5.80 0.86
N LEU A 295 11.11 5.34 0.65
CA LEU A 295 10.52 4.20 1.35
C LEU A 295 10.72 2.88 0.60
N VAL A 296 10.68 2.89 -0.73
CA VAL A 296 10.68 1.65 -1.55
C VAL A 296 11.64 1.71 -2.74
N ASP A 297 12.01 0.56 -3.27
CA ASP A 297 12.94 0.44 -4.41
C ASP A 297 12.22 0.49 -5.77
N TYR A 298 10.99 -0.03 -5.79
CA TYR A 298 10.08 -0.06 -6.93
C TYR A 298 8.66 0.30 -6.48
N ALA A 299 7.80 0.71 -7.42
CA ALA A 299 6.41 1.02 -7.13
C ALA A 299 5.46 0.42 -8.16
N ARG A 300 4.45 -0.32 -7.71
CA ARG A 300 3.26 -0.61 -8.51
C ARG A 300 2.44 0.69 -8.65
N LEU A 301 2.11 1.06 -9.88
CA LEU A 301 1.18 2.14 -10.19
C LEU A 301 -0.22 1.55 -10.26
N ASP A 302 -0.98 1.69 -9.18
CA ASP A 302 -2.35 1.21 -9.09
C ASP A 302 -3.26 1.96 -10.09
N HIS A 303 -4.19 1.24 -10.71
CA HIS A 303 -5.11 1.78 -11.71
C HIS A 303 -4.39 2.59 -12.80
N PHE A 304 -3.37 1.98 -13.43
CA PHE A 304 -2.50 2.64 -14.41
C PHE A 304 -3.27 3.28 -15.56
N LYS A 305 -4.43 2.71 -15.92
CA LYS A 305 -5.33 3.28 -16.93
C LYS A 305 -5.65 4.74 -16.68
N GLY A 306 -5.76 5.19 -15.42
CA GLY A 306 -6.05 6.58 -15.10
C GLY A 306 -5.00 7.60 -15.56
N PHE A 307 -3.79 7.15 -15.93
CA PHE A 307 -2.79 8.01 -16.57
C PHE A 307 -3.04 8.23 -18.08
N ASP A 308 -3.81 7.36 -18.72
CA ASP A 308 -4.24 7.48 -20.12
C ASP A 308 -5.63 8.12 -20.20
N GLU A 309 -6.62 7.51 -19.55
CA GLU A 309 -7.98 8.05 -19.40
C GLU A 309 -8.58 7.56 -18.07
N PHE A 310 -9.30 8.44 -17.38
CA PHE A 310 -9.97 8.10 -16.12
C PHE A 310 -11.47 8.33 -16.18
N TRP A 311 -12.22 7.56 -15.38
CA TRP A 311 -13.67 7.67 -15.27
C TRP A 311 -14.03 8.66 -14.16
N ALA A 312 -14.62 9.79 -14.54
CA ALA A 312 -15.01 10.87 -13.65
C ALA A 312 -16.53 10.86 -13.44
N ILE A 313 -16.97 10.57 -12.22
CA ILE A 313 -18.39 10.53 -11.83
C ILE A 313 -18.73 11.87 -11.16
N PRO A 314 -19.80 12.59 -11.55
CA PRO A 314 -20.24 13.78 -10.83
C PRO A 314 -20.42 13.50 -9.33
N ASP A 315 -19.91 14.37 -8.45
CA ASP A 315 -19.95 14.11 -7.00
C ASP A 315 -21.39 13.95 -6.47
N ASP A 316 -22.36 14.62 -7.10
CA ASP A 316 -23.78 14.54 -6.76
C ASP A 316 -24.51 13.31 -7.32
N SER A 317 -23.81 12.42 -8.05
CA SER A 317 -24.34 11.12 -8.47
C SER A 317 -23.85 9.97 -7.58
N ASP A 318 -24.80 9.09 -7.26
CA ASP A 318 -24.57 7.81 -6.58
C ASP A 318 -24.39 6.64 -7.56
N ASP A 319 -24.67 6.82 -8.86
CA ASP A 319 -24.60 5.77 -9.88
C ASP A 319 -23.23 5.79 -10.59
N PRO A 320 -22.41 4.73 -10.49
CA PRO A 320 -21.16 4.62 -11.23
C PRO A 320 -21.31 4.79 -12.75
N ALA A 321 -22.50 4.55 -13.30
CA ALA A 321 -22.78 4.69 -14.73
C ALA A 321 -22.88 6.14 -15.22
N ASP A 322 -23.06 7.11 -14.33
CA ASP A 322 -23.25 8.52 -14.69
C ASP A 322 -21.96 9.28 -15.02
N GLY A 323 -20.81 8.60 -14.92
CA GLY A 323 -19.52 9.20 -15.22
C GLY A 323 -19.22 9.38 -16.72
N GLU A 324 -18.06 9.95 -16.98
CA GLU A 324 -17.50 10.13 -18.31
C GLU A 324 -16.00 9.82 -18.33
N TRP A 325 -15.48 9.36 -19.47
CA TRP A 325 -14.04 9.25 -19.68
C TRP A 325 -13.44 10.65 -19.90
N ARG A 326 -12.41 10.98 -19.13
CA ARG A 326 -11.58 12.17 -19.30
C ARG A 326 -10.14 11.76 -19.59
N GLU A 327 -9.44 12.57 -20.38
CA GLU A 327 -8.02 12.32 -20.71
C GLU A 327 -7.16 12.47 -19.46
N GLY A 328 -6.28 11.50 -19.23
CA GLY A 328 -5.20 11.58 -18.26
C GLY A 328 -3.99 12.37 -18.81
N PRO A 329 -2.90 12.46 -18.06
CA PRO A 329 -1.73 13.26 -18.44
C PRO A 329 -0.85 12.60 -19.52
N GLY A 330 -1.03 11.30 -19.76
CA GLY A 330 -0.33 10.52 -20.77
C GLY A 330 1.19 10.64 -20.73
N ASP A 331 1.80 10.73 -21.91
CA ASP A 331 3.25 10.77 -22.11
C ASP A 331 3.93 11.93 -21.35
N ALA A 332 3.27 13.08 -21.25
CA ALA A 332 3.86 14.30 -20.69
C ALA A 332 4.25 14.12 -19.20
N PHE A 333 3.41 13.41 -18.44
CA PHE A 333 3.71 13.06 -17.06
C PHE A 333 4.93 12.13 -16.98
N PHE A 334 4.93 11.03 -17.72
CA PHE A 334 6.04 10.08 -17.64
C PHE A 334 7.37 10.62 -18.20
N GLU A 335 7.35 11.56 -19.15
CA GLU A 335 8.55 12.31 -19.54
C GLU A 335 9.06 13.22 -18.41
N ALA A 336 8.17 13.87 -17.65
CA ALA A 336 8.56 14.66 -16.48
C ALA A 336 9.20 13.76 -15.41
N VAL A 337 8.58 12.61 -15.13
CA VAL A 337 9.11 11.61 -14.18
C VAL A 337 10.47 11.06 -14.65
N ARG A 338 10.63 10.77 -15.95
CA ARG A 338 11.92 10.35 -16.54
C ARG A 338 12.98 11.45 -16.45
N GLY A 339 12.59 12.73 -16.42
CA GLY A 339 13.48 13.85 -16.20
C GLY A 339 14.02 13.94 -14.76
N GLU A 340 13.25 13.45 -13.79
CA GLU A 340 13.59 13.47 -12.36
C GLU A 340 14.36 12.22 -11.92
N PHE A 341 13.97 11.04 -12.42
CA PHE A 341 14.52 9.76 -12.00
C PHE A 341 15.33 9.08 -13.12
N ASP A 342 16.55 8.65 -12.82
CA ASP A 342 17.46 7.95 -13.76
C ASP A 342 16.83 6.68 -14.38
N ARG A 343 15.85 6.09 -13.68
CA ARG A 343 15.04 4.95 -14.10
C ARG A 343 13.58 5.20 -13.76
N LEU A 344 12.68 4.51 -14.46
CA LEU A 344 11.27 4.39 -14.11
C LEU A 344 11.06 3.03 -13.43
N PRO A 345 11.21 2.92 -12.09
CA PRO A 345 11.12 1.63 -11.39
C PRO A 345 9.65 1.27 -11.11
N PHE A 346 8.78 1.39 -12.14
CA PHE A 346 7.35 1.18 -12.00
C PHE A 346 6.90 -0.18 -12.54
N VAL A 347 5.85 -0.71 -11.93
CA VAL A 347 5.04 -1.80 -12.46
C VAL A 347 3.66 -1.24 -12.75
N ALA A 348 3.17 -1.38 -13.98
CA ALA A 348 1.84 -0.90 -14.34
C ALA A 348 0.79 -1.93 -13.92
N GLU A 349 -0.13 -1.53 -13.04
CA GLU A 349 -1.36 -2.26 -12.78
C GLU A 349 -2.29 -2.10 -13.99
N ASP A 350 -2.24 -3.07 -14.91
CA ASP A 350 -2.99 -3.09 -16.15
C ASP A 350 -4.11 -4.16 -16.15
N LEU A 351 -4.67 -4.49 -14.98
CA LEU A 351 -5.76 -5.46 -14.88
C LEU A 351 -7.12 -4.82 -15.22
N GLY A 352 -8.09 -5.67 -15.57
CA GLY A 352 -9.44 -5.21 -15.89
C GLY A 352 -9.55 -4.59 -17.29
N PHE A 353 -9.71 -3.27 -17.36
CA PHE A 353 -10.00 -2.54 -18.60
C PHE A 353 -8.74 -2.26 -19.42
N LEU A 354 -8.22 -3.29 -20.09
CA LEU A 354 -7.15 -3.14 -21.07
C LEU A 354 -7.68 -2.52 -22.36
N ASP A 355 -7.13 -1.37 -22.74
CA ASP A 355 -7.34 -0.78 -24.07
C ASP A 355 -6.02 -0.45 -24.76
N ALA A 356 -6.13 0.00 -26.02
CA ALA A 356 -4.97 0.29 -26.84
C ALA A 356 -4.19 1.52 -26.36
N GLY A 357 -4.82 2.49 -25.69
CA GLY A 357 -4.20 3.72 -25.21
C GLY A 357 -3.28 3.43 -24.03
N SER A 358 -3.84 2.87 -22.96
CA SER A 358 -3.11 2.39 -21.78
C SER A 358 -1.99 1.40 -22.14
N THR A 359 -2.23 0.49 -23.09
CA THR A 359 -1.18 -0.43 -23.58
C THR A 359 -0.04 0.32 -24.27
N ALA A 360 -0.35 1.27 -25.15
CA ALA A 360 0.65 2.05 -25.87
C ALA A 360 1.46 2.94 -24.92
N LEU A 361 0.82 3.55 -23.93
CA LEU A 361 1.47 4.35 -22.88
C LEU A 361 2.46 3.49 -22.09
N ARG A 362 2.02 2.32 -21.63
CA ARG A 362 2.87 1.36 -20.89
C ARG A 362 4.10 0.96 -21.72
N GLU A 363 3.91 0.62 -22.99
CA GLU A 363 4.99 0.21 -23.90
C GLU A 363 5.95 1.37 -24.24
N ALA A 364 5.46 2.61 -24.37
CA ALA A 364 6.29 3.78 -24.66
C ALA A 364 7.32 4.10 -23.55
N PHE A 365 7.04 3.66 -22.33
CA PHE A 365 7.90 3.87 -21.16
C PHE A 365 8.53 2.58 -20.62
N ASP A 366 8.46 1.47 -21.37
CA ASP A 366 9.01 0.15 -21.00
C ASP A 366 8.56 -0.32 -19.60
N LEU A 367 7.28 -0.13 -19.27
CA LEU A 367 6.72 -0.50 -17.97
C LEU A 367 6.18 -1.94 -18.01
N PRO A 368 6.62 -2.86 -17.13
CA PRO A 368 6.04 -4.19 -17.06
C PRO A 368 4.58 -4.13 -16.59
N GLY A 369 3.69 -4.88 -17.26
CA GLY A 369 2.30 -5.06 -16.83
C GLY A 369 2.16 -6.14 -15.74
N MET A 370 0.94 -6.43 -15.31
CA MET A 370 0.62 -7.47 -14.32
C MET A 370 -0.13 -8.65 -14.94
N ARG A 371 0.18 -9.88 -14.52
CA ARG A 371 -0.57 -11.08 -14.92
C ARG A 371 -0.91 -11.92 -13.70
N VAL A 372 -2.17 -12.32 -13.57
CA VAL A 372 -2.67 -13.11 -12.43
C VAL A 372 -3.53 -14.27 -12.95
N PRO A 373 -3.21 -15.54 -12.63
CA PRO A 373 -3.90 -16.71 -13.17
C PRO A 373 -5.34 -16.86 -12.70
N LEU A 374 -5.71 -16.20 -11.60
CA LEU A 374 -7.08 -16.21 -11.08
C LEU A 374 -8.07 -15.51 -12.02
N TYR A 375 -7.59 -14.65 -12.93
CA TYR A 375 -8.42 -14.04 -13.98
C TYR A 375 -8.47 -14.86 -15.28
N ALA A 376 -7.86 -16.06 -15.32
CA ALA A 376 -7.85 -16.87 -16.52
C ALA A 376 -9.20 -17.53 -16.81
N ASP A 377 -9.68 -17.44 -18.06
CA ASP A 377 -10.53 -18.50 -18.61
C ASP A 377 -9.61 -19.66 -19.02
N TRP A 378 -9.55 -20.70 -18.18
CA TRP A 378 -8.69 -21.87 -18.40
C TRP A 378 -9.10 -22.68 -19.63
N CYS A 379 -10.35 -22.57 -20.07
CA CYS A 379 -10.83 -23.26 -21.25
C CYS A 379 -10.61 -22.48 -22.55
N GLN A 380 -10.29 -21.18 -22.47
CA GLN A 380 -9.94 -20.39 -23.63
C GLN A 380 -8.47 -20.60 -23.99
N GLN A 381 -8.22 -21.12 -25.20
CA GLN A 381 -6.86 -21.30 -25.69
C GLN A 381 -6.14 -19.95 -25.81
N GLY A 382 -4.91 -19.86 -25.29
CA GLY A 382 -4.09 -18.65 -25.46
C GLY A 382 -4.52 -17.48 -24.57
N HIS A 383 -5.30 -17.74 -23.51
CA HIS A 383 -5.79 -16.67 -22.65
C HIS A 383 -4.63 -15.97 -21.93
N LEU A 384 -4.61 -14.64 -21.94
CA LEU A 384 -3.46 -13.84 -21.50
C LEU A 384 -3.10 -14.03 -20.02
N TYR A 385 -4.05 -14.49 -19.21
CA TYR A 385 -3.87 -14.79 -17.79
C TYR A 385 -3.45 -16.23 -17.50
N GLN A 386 -3.25 -17.09 -18.50
CA GLN A 386 -2.66 -18.41 -18.26
C GLN A 386 -1.11 -18.32 -18.24
N PRO A 387 -0.41 -18.86 -17.21
CA PRO A 387 1.03 -18.60 -17.01
C PRO A 387 1.95 -18.96 -18.18
N MET A 388 1.64 -20.01 -18.95
CA MET A 388 2.40 -20.41 -20.13
C MET A 388 2.28 -19.45 -21.33
N HIS A 389 1.52 -18.37 -21.19
CA HIS A 389 1.32 -17.34 -22.20
C HIS A 389 1.79 -15.95 -21.75
N TYR A 390 2.42 -15.84 -20.58
CA TYR A 390 2.93 -14.56 -20.08
C TYR A 390 4.11 -14.08 -20.92
N PRO A 391 4.17 -12.78 -21.26
CA PRO A 391 5.34 -12.19 -21.92
C PRO A 391 6.51 -12.01 -20.93
N GLU A 392 7.72 -11.76 -21.45
CA GLU A 392 8.87 -11.38 -20.61
C GLU A 392 8.58 -10.12 -19.78
N ASP A 393 7.94 -9.12 -20.40
CA ASP A 393 7.77 -7.77 -19.84
C ASP A 393 6.51 -7.65 -18.97
N CYS A 394 6.39 -8.53 -17.99
CA CYS A 394 5.35 -8.47 -16.96
C CYS A 394 5.83 -8.96 -15.59
N VAL A 395 5.09 -8.56 -14.56
CA VAL A 395 5.13 -9.13 -13.22
C VAL A 395 3.99 -10.13 -13.09
N ALA A 396 4.33 -11.39 -12.88
CA ALA A 396 3.38 -12.47 -12.70
C ALA A 396 3.10 -12.69 -11.21
N TYR A 397 1.84 -12.76 -10.84
CA TYR A 397 1.38 -13.01 -9.48
C TYR A 397 0.69 -14.36 -9.41
N THR A 398 0.76 -15.09 -8.30
CA THR A 398 -0.19 -16.19 -8.04
C THR A 398 -1.56 -15.61 -7.68
N SER A 399 -1.59 -14.70 -6.72
CA SER A 399 -2.74 -13.92 -6.26
C SER A 399 -2.26 -12.50 -5.89
N THR A 400 -3.19 -11.56 -5.77
CA THR A 400 -2.93 -10.21 -5.25
C THR A 400 -3.66 -10.02 -3.91
N HIS A 401 -3.55 -8.84 -3.30
CA HIS A 401 -4.33 -8.52 -2.10
C HIS A 401 -5.85 -8.45 -2.37
N ASP A 402 -6.27 -8.18 -3.60
CA ASP A 402 -7.68 -8.02 -4.00
C ASP A 402 -8.33 -9.31 -4.48
N THR A 403 -7.54 -10.29 -4.93
CA THR A 403 -8.06 -11.60 -5.30
C THR A 403 -8.36 -12.44 -4.07
N ASP A 404 -9.09 -13.54 -4.25
CA ASP A 404 -9.10 -14.60 -3.25
C ASP A 404 -7.71 -15.29 -3.19
N THR A 405 -7.50 -16.15 -2.19
CA THR A 405 -6.35 -17.06 -2.18
C THR A 405 -6.48 -18.08 -3.32
N VAL A 406 -5.38 -18.71 -3.74
CA VAL A 406 -5.42 -19.73 -4.79
C VAL A 406 -6.36 -20.89 -4.42
N VAL A 407 -6.33 -21.35 -3.18
CA VAL A 407 -7.21 -22.41 -2.68
C VAL A 407 -8.67 -21.96 -2.71
N GLY A 408 -8.97 -20.77 -2.18
CA GLY A 408 -10.33 -20.20 -2.21
C GLY A 408 -10.89 -20.04 -3.63
N TYR A 409 -10.06 -19.53 -4.54
CA TYR A 409 -10.39 -19.44 -5.97
C TYR A 409 -10.68 -20.82 -6.57
N TYR A 410 -9.80 -21.80 -6.36
CA TYR A 410 -9.94 -23.14 -6.93
C TYR A 410 -11.22 -23.85 -6.46
N ASP A 411 -11.58 -23.67 -5.17
CA ASP A 411 -12.81 -24.18 -4.60
C ASP A 411 -14.05 -23.51 -5.21
N SER A 412 -13.95 -22.23 -5.58
CA SER A 412 -15.02 -21.48 -6.25
C SER A 412 -15.23 -21.85 -7.73
N LEU A 413 -14.23 -22.48 -8.38
CA LEU A 413 -14.30 -22.83 -9.79
C LEU A 413 -15.40 -23.87 -10.08
N GLY A 414 -16.13 -23.65 -11.17
CA GLY A 414 -17.02 -24.66 -11.74
C GLY A 414 -16.23 -25.82 -12.37
N ASP A 415 -16.79 -27.03 -12.35
CA ASP A 415 -16.13 -28.27 -12.79
C ASP A 415 -15.42 -28.17 -14.14
N ARG A 416 -16.04 -27.51 -15.12
CA ARG A 416 -15.44 -27.34 -16.45
C ARG A 416 -14.16 -26.50 -16.42
N GLN A 417 -14.14 -25.40 -15.67
CA GLN A 417 -12.93 -24.56 -15.55
C GLN A 417 -11.84 -25.33 -14.80
N ARG A 418 -12.20 -26.10 -13.78
CA ARG A 418 -11.28 -26.97 -13.03
C ARG A 418 -10.63 -28.03 -13.93
N ASP A 419 -11.42 -28.74 -14.75
CA ASP A 419 -10.90 -29.72 -15.71
C ASP A 419 -9.91 -29.08 -16.71
N CYS A 420 -10.25 -27.89 -17.22
CA CYS A 420 -9.37 -27.14 -18.11
C CYS A 420 -8.07 -26.70 -17.41
N LEU A 421 -8.16 -26.23 -16.16
CA LEU A 421 -6.99 -25.90 -15.34
C LEU A 421 -6.09 -27.12 -15.18
N HIS A 422 -6.64 -28.26 -14.77
CA HIS A 422 -5.89 -29.51 -14.61
C HIS A 422 -5.17 -29.92 -15.89
N TYR A 423 -5.86 -29.80 -17.04
CA TYR A 423 -5.25 -30.08 -18.34
C TYR A 423 -4.09 -29.13 -18.68
N ASN A 424 -4.25 -27.82 -18.43
CA ASN A 424 -3.23 -26.81 -18.76
C ASN A 424 -1.99 -26.92 -17.87
N LEU A 425 -2.17 -27.19 -16.57
CA LEU A 425 -1.06 -27.29 -15.62
C LEU A 425 -0.50 -28.72 -15.49
N GLY A 426 -1.24 -29.73 -15.97
CA GLY A 426 -0.86 -31.14 -15.78
C GLY A 426 -0.96 -31.62 -14.32
N THR A 427 -1.86 -31.03 -13.54
CA THR A 427 -2.04 -31.29 -12.10
C THR A 427 -3.23 -32.21 -11.80
N ASP A 428 -3.21 -32.87 -10.64
CA ASP A 428 -4.35 -33.55 -10.01
C ASP A 428 -5.14 -32.65 -9.01
N GLY A 429 -4.64 -31.44 -8.75
CA GLY A 429 -5.25 -30.41 -7.92
C GLY A 429 -5.14 -30.64 -6.42
N VAL A 430 -4.25 -31.53 -5.94
CA VAL A 430 -4.09 -31.80 -4.51
C VAL A 430 -3.36 -30.66 -3.77
N GLU A 431 -2.34 -30.06 -4.38
CA GLU A 431 -1.59 -28.90 -3.87
C GLU A 431 -1.66 -27.77 -4.90
N ILE A 432 -2.87 -27.37 -5.27
CA ILE A 432 -3.13 -26.45 -6.38
C ILE A 432 -2.40 -25.11 -6.22
N GLU A 433 -2.26 -24.63 -4.99
CA GLU A 433 -1.49 -23.45 -4.64
C GLU A 433 -0.03 -23.55 -5.09
N TRP A 434 0.61 -24.69 -4.85
CA TRP A 434 2.00 -24.91 -5.27
C TRP A 434 2.13 -25.17 -6.76
N ASP A 435 1.15 -25.84 -7.37
CA ASP A 435 1.13 -26.01 -8.84
C ASP A 435 1.05 -24.65 -9.55
N LEU A 436 0.27 -23.71 -9.01
CA LEU A 436 0.18 -22.35 -9.54
C LEU A 436 1.42 -21.51 -9.21
N VAL A 437 2.01 -21.65 -8.02
CA VAL A 437 3.33 -21.07 -7.71
C VAL A 437 4.36 -21.53 -8.75
N GLU A 438 4.47 -22.84 -8.98
CA GLU A 438 5.41 -23.39 -9.97
C GLU A 438 5.11 -22.91 -11.39
N ALA A 439 3.84 -22.82 -11.79
CA ALA A 439 3.47 -22.31 -13.10
C ALA A 439 3.84 -20.84 -13.29
N VAL A 440 3.61 -20.00 -12.28
CA VAL A 440 4.01 -18.58 -12.27
C VAL A 440 5.53 -18.45 -12.28
N TRP A 441 6.24 -19.22 -11.44
CA TRP A 441 7.69 -19.28 -11.38
C TRP A 441 8.35 -19.86 -12.64
N ASN A 442 7.62 -20.59 -13.49
CA ASN A 442 8.11 -21.12 -14.78
C ASN A 442 7.70 -20.26 -15.99
N SER A 443 6.85 -19.25 -15.80
CA SER A 443 6.43 -18.34 -16.89
C SER A 443 7.60 -17.50 -17.40
N GLU A 444 7.49 -16.78 -18.52
CA GLU A 444 8.60 -15.90 -18.99
C GLU A 444 8.72 -14.57 -18.21
N ALA A 445 7.79 -14.30 -17.27
CA ALA A 445 7.70 -13.03 -16.56
C ALA A 445 9.01 -12.60 -15.88
N THR A 446 9.31 -11.31 -15.93
CA THR A 446 10.57 -10.81 -15.36
C THR A 446 10.59 -10.80 -13.82
N LEU A 447 9.41 -10.75 -13.19
CA LEU A 447 9.26 -10.89 -11.76
C LEU A 447 8.07 -11.83 -11.46
N ALA A 448 8.31 -12.84 -10.63
CA ALA A 448 7.27 -13.73 -10.11
C ALA A 448 6.99 -13.38 -8.63
N VAL A 449 5.73 -13.19 -8.28
CA VAL A 449 5.30 -12.85 -6.91
C VAL A 449 4.22 -13.82 -6.47
N THR A 450 4.28 -14.24 -5.21
CA THR A 450 3.21 -15.00 -4.57
C THR A 450 2.80 -14.35 -3.25
N THR A 451 1.60 -14.61 -2.76
CA THR A 451 1.19 -14.16 -1.43
C THR A 451 1.63 -15.19 -0.39
N LEU A 452 1.88 -14.76 0.86
CA LEU A 452 2.18 -15.72 1.92
C LEU A 452 1.01 -16.68 2.19
N GLN A 453 -0.23 -16.23 1.97
CA GLN A 453 -1.43 -17.06 2.07
C GLN A 453 -1.38 -18.26 1.13
N ASP A 454 -0.95 -18.05 -0.12
CA ASP A 454 -0.82 -19.13 -1.11
C ASP A 454 0.27 -20.13 -0.72
N LEU A 455 1.42 -19.64 -0.23
CA LEU A 455 2.51 -20.51 0.25
C LEU A 455 2.07 -21.40 1.43
N LEU A 456 1.10 -20.93 2.22
CA LEU A 456 0.52 -21.64 3.35
C LEU A 456 -0.70 -22.51 2.98
N GLY A 457 -1.15 -22.48 1.73
CA GLY A 457 -2.33 -23.22 1.28
C GLY A 457 -3.61 -22.83 2.01
N LEU A 458 -3.76 -21.55 2.36
CA LEU A 458 -4.94 -21.06 3.08
C LEU A 458 -6.11 -20.80 2.13
N ASP A 459 -7.33 -21.14 2.54
CA ASP A 459 -8.56 -20.86 1.79
C ASP A 459 -9.03 -19.40 1.96
N SER A 460 -10.26 -19.09 1.52
CA SER A 460 -10.83 -17.74 1.51
C SER A 460 -10.89 -17.04 2.88
N HIS A 461 -10.75 -17.75 4.01
CA HIS A 461 -10.67 -17.10 5.32
C HIS A 461 -9.43 -16.20 5.48
N ALA A 462 -8.39 -16.43 4.65
CA ALA A 462 -7.15 -15.67 4.68
C ALA A 462 -7.10 -14.54 3.63
N ARG A 463 -8.18 -14.34 2.87
CA ARG A 463 -8.28 -13.28 1.87
C ARG A 463 -8.02 -11.92 2.49
N PHE A 464 -7.15 -11.12 1.88
CA PHE A 464 -6.73 -9.86 2.46
C PHE A 464 -7.74 -8.74 2.20
N ASN A 465 -8.25 -8.60 0.98
CA ASN A 465 -9.30 -7.66 0.63
C ASN A 465 -10.34 -8.28 -0.32
N THR A 466 -11.60 -7.91 -0.14
CA THR A 466 -12.70 -8.17 -1.08
C THR A 466 -13.17 -6.83 -1.65
N PRO A 467 -12.77 -6.48 -2.89
CA PRO A 467 -13.20 -5.24 -3.54
C PRO A 467 -14.72 -5.04 -3.51
N GLY A 468 -15.15 -3.79 -3.29
CA GLY A 468 -16.56 -3.42 -3.19
C GLY A 468 -17.22 -3.71 -1.83
N THR A 469 -16.45 -4.16 -0.82
CA THR A 469 -16.94 -4.37 0.55
C THR A 469 -16.26 -3.43 1.54
N THR A 470 -16.93 -3.10 2.64
CA THR A 470 -16.41 -2.18 3.67
C THR A 470 -15.96 -2.88 4.96
N ASP A 471 -16.36 -4.13 5.15
CA ASP A 471 -16.15 -4.88 6.39
C ASP A 471 -15.28 -6.12 6.17
N GLY A 472 -14.39 -6.41 7.13
CA GLY A 472 -13.58 -7.64 7.16
C GLY A 472 -12.27 -7.59 6.38
N ASN A 473 -11.97 -6.50 5.68
CA ASN A 473 -10.76 -6.35 4.87
C ASN A 473 -9.54 -5.90 5.69
N TRP A 474 -8.34 -6.20 5.18
CA TRP A 474 -7.04 -5.78 5.70
C TRP A 474 -6.70 -6.36 7.08
N ARG A 475 -7.44 -7.37 7.53
CA ARG A 475 -7.32 -7.93 8.88
C ARG A 475 -6.42 -9.14 8.98
N TRP A 476 -6.28 -9.94 7.93
CA TRP A 476 -5.56 -11.22 8.04
C TRP A 476 -4.11 -11.05 8.52
N ARG A 477 -3.67 -11.94 9.41
CA ARG A 477 -2.30 -11.99 9.94
C ARG A 477 -1.76 -13.42 9.94
N VAL A 478 -0.46 -13.51 9.71
CA VAL A 478 0.30 -14.75 9.90
C VAL A 478 0.84 -14.83 11.34
N THR A 479 0.99 -16.06 11.83
CA THR A 479 1.65 -16.34 13.11
C THR A 479 3.14 -16.59 12.91
N GLU A 480 3.95 -16.56 13.97
CA GLU A 480 5.37 -16.92 13.87
C GLU A 480 5.57 -18.32 13.28
N SER A 481 4.70 -19.28 13.64
CA SER A 481 4.71 -20.62 13.06
C SER A 481 4.33 -20.70 11.58
N GLY A 482 3.70 -19.65 11.03
CA GLY A 482 3.43 -19.55 9.60
C GLY A 482 4.64 -19.10 8.78
N LEU A 483 5.68 -18.55 9.41
CA LEU A 483 6.97 -18.32 8.77
C LEU A 483 7.81 -19.61 8.84
N ASP A 484 7.29 -20.68 8.24
CA ASP A 484 7.81 -22.03 8.36
C ASP A 484 9.03 -22.27 7.45
N ASP A 485 10.11 -22.78 8.05
CA ASP A 485 11.38 -23.10 7.38
C ASP A 485 11.21 -24.08 6.19
N ALA A 486 10.32 -25.06 6.28
CA ALA A 486 10.09 -26.04 5.22
C ALA A 486 9.32 -25.43 4.03
N VAL A 487 8.42 -24.48 4.29
CA VAL A 487 7.77 -23.66 3.26
C VAL A 487 8.80 -22.80 2.55
N ALA A 488 9.67 -22.10 3.30
CA ALA A 488 10.77 -21.32 2.74
C ALA A 488 11.70 -22.20 1.88
N ASP A 489 12.12 -23.36 2.40
CA ASP A 489 12.99 -24.30 1.67
C ASP A 489 12.33 -24.85 0.39
N ARG A 490 10.99 -25.02 0.39
CA ARG A 490 10.25 -25.44 -0.82
C ARG A 490 10.28 -24.35 -1.87
N LEU A 491 9.98 -23.12 -1.47
CA LEU A 491 10.02 -21.97 -2.39
C LEU A 491 11.44 -21.74 -2.94
N ALA A 492 12.48 -21.85 -2.11
CA ALA A 492 13.87 -21.75 -2.54
C ALA A 492 14.22 -22.76 -3.64
N ARG A 493 13.79 -24.03 -3.50
CA ARG A 493 14.02 -25.06 -4.52
C ARG A 493 13.34 -24.73 -5.86
N ILE A 494 12.15 -24.12 -5.83
CA ILE A 494 11.45 -23.70 -7.04
C ILE A 494 12.21 -22.54 -7.67
N THR A 495 12.58 -21.52 -6.89
CA THR A 495 13.37 -20.37 -7.36
C THR A 495 14.70 -20.81 -8.00
N ASP A 496 15.44 -21.71 -7.36
CA ASP A 496 16.71 -22.24 -7.88
C ASP A 496 16.54 -23.03 -9.19
N ALA A 497 15.38 -23.65 -9.40
CA ALA A 497 15.11 -24.45 -10.60
C ALA A 497 14.61 -23.61 -11.80
N THR A 498 14.01 -22.45 -11.56
CA THR A 498 13.24 -21.73 -12.59
C THR A 498 13.64 -20.25 -12.78
N VAL A 499 14.23 -19.62 -11.77
CA VAL A 499 14.64 -18.21 -11.82
C VAL A 499 16.15 -18.08 -11.98
N ARG A 500 16.91 -18.98 -11.34
CA ARG A 500 18.37 -19.07 -11.42
C ARG A 500 18.80 -20.18 -12.38
#